data_AF-A0A9X2QCV1-F1
#
_entry.id   AF-A0A9X2QCV1-F1
#
_cell.length_a   1.000
_cell.length_b   1.000
_cell.length_c   1.000
_cell.angle_alpha   90.00
_cell.angle_beta   90.00
_cell.angle_gamma   90.00
#
_symmetry.space_group_name_H-M   'P 1'
#
loop_
_entity.id
_entity.type
_entity.pdbx_description
1 polymer ?
#
loop_
_entity_poly.entity_id
_entity_poly.type
_entity_poly.pdbx_seq_one_letter_code
_entity_poly.pdbx_strand_id
1 'polypeptide(L)'
;MRSALATSQESWTPDHGHCRCCGGTQAQRTIWAEVYVGTGQELRRCGACAAVYLAPDLTEAALQHFYVHDYRRLFPAEIPWGSQARFFAWRGDRWIARSRLQRIAPALAPAARVLEVGSGFGAFLGAAAALRPDLHLSACEPDAAHRDGLLDGAAVTFLPALDAIADGQFDAVVAFHVLEHLTDPRAFLAALARILVPEGQAWIEVPDLMSGWRSRNYVHPAHLSYFSVPLLRRLVEAAGLEVVSCGPYSDRGVLAGNIWLQLRQPAQRRSAAPLAMADAHEIATVDARLDQVGWSRRDRLQRRLKHGLMRVLGRGLFGELQRWRGYRQLRKEQANDALR
;
A
#
# COMPACT_ATOMS: atom_id res chain seq x y z
N MET A 1 -19.35 8.63 19.25
CA MET A 1 -18.15 9.45 19.49
C MET A 1 -17.60 9.93 18.15
N ARG A 2 -17.23 11.21 18.04
CA ARG A 2 -16.65 11.83 16.82
C ARG A 2 -15.34 11.10 16.48
N SER A 3 -15.03 10.98 15.19
CA SER A 3 -13.66 10.66 14.76
C SER A 3 -12.74 11.68 15.43
N ALA A 4 -11.73 11.24 16.19
CA ALA A 4 -10.72 12.13 16.74
C ALA A 4 -9.70 12.59 15.68
N LEU A 5 -9.90 12.20 14.41
CA LEU A 5 -9.06 12.65 13.32
C LEU A 5 -9.33 14.13 13.00
N ALA A 6 -8.42 14.96 13.51
CA ALA A 6 -7.87 16.14 12.86
C ALA A 6 -8.84 17.28 12.54
N THR A 7 -9.61 17.74 13.54
CA THR A 7 -10.35 19.02 13.41
C THR A 7 -9.53 20.26 13.83
N SER A 8 -8.28 20.12 14.29
CA SER A 8 -7.39 21.25 14.55
C SER A 8 -6.47 21.50 13.34
N GLN A 9 -6.22 22.78 13.02
CA GLN A 9 -5.31 23.19 11.92
C GLN A 9 -3.88 22.63 12.09
N GLU A 10 -3.46 22.28 13.31
CA GLU A 10 -2.14 21.72 13.65
C GLU A 10 -1.90 20.30 13.15
N SER A 11 -2.95 19.59 12.70
CA SER A 11 -2.83 18.22 12.19
C SER A 11 -2.40 18.15 10.71
N TRP A 12 -2.28 19.30 10.04
CA TRP A 12 -2.05 19.40 8.61
C TRP A 12 -0.70 20.03 8.29
N THR A 13 0.02 19.41 7.36
CA THR A 13 1.17 20.05 6.73
C THR A 13 0.66 21.15 5.81
N PRO A 14 1.25 22.37 5.83
CA PRO A 14 0.89 23.42 4.90
C PRO A 14 0.95 22.95 3.44
N ASP A 15 -0.14 23.14 2.71
CA ASP A 15 -0.23 22.74 1.30
C ASP A 15 0.25 23.86 0.39
N HIS A 16 1.47 23.71 -0.13
CA HIS A 16 2.03 24.64 -1.09
C HIS A 16 1.83 24.18 -2.55
N GLY A 17 0.98 23.16 -2.78
CA GLY A 17 0.70 22.63 -4.12
C GLY A 17 1.81 21.75 -4.70
N HIS A 18 2.80 21.36 -3.90
CA HIS A 18 3.87 20.46 -4.34
C HIS A 18 3.32 19.05 -4.57
N CYS A 19 3.76 18.43 -5.67
CA CYS A 19 3.59 17.00 -5.86
C CYS A 19 4.53 16.23 -4.93
N ARG A 20 4.00 15.30 -4.13
CA ARG A 20 4.82 14.41 -3.29
C ARG A 20 5.82 13.55 -4.07
N CYS A 21 5.55 13.29 -5.36
CA CYS A 21 6.44 12.49 -6.20
C CYS A 21 7.54 13.36 -6.83
N CYS A 22 7.21 14.42 -7.58
CA CYS A 22 8.24 15.20 -8.29
C CYS A 22 8.66 16.52 -7.61
N GLY A 23 7.96 16.97 -6.56
CA GLY A 23 8.14 18.30 -5.96
C GLY A 23 7.57 19.47 -6.77
N GLY A 24 7.15 19.24 -8.02
CA GLY A 24 6.61 20.26 -8.91
C GLY A 24 5.22 20.76 -8.51
N THR A 25 4.93 22.02 -8.82
CA THR A 25 3.64 22.69 -8.54
C THR A 25 2.76 22.87 -9.79
N GLN A 26 3.22 22.36 -10.94
CA GLN A 26 2.62 22.63 -12.24
C GLN A 26 1.28 21.92 -12.44
N ALA A 27 0.28 22.69 -12.88
CA ALA A 27 -1.02 22.22 -13.40
C ALA A 27 -1.66 21.08 -12.59
N GLN A 28 -1.65 21.22 -11.26
CA GLN A 28 -2.28 20.29 -10.33
C GLN A 28 -3.79 20.27 -10.58
N ARG A 29 -4.30 19.12 -11.02
CA ARG A 29 -5.74 18.94 -11.27
C ARG A 29 -6.37 18.32 -10.02
N THR A 30 -7.24 19.06 -9.35
CA THR A 30 -8.08 18.51 -8.28
C THR A 30 -9.21 17.68 -8.87
N ILE A 31 -9.31 16.42 -8.46
CA ILE A 31 -10.28 15.44 -8.98
C ILE A 31 -11.47 15.34 -8.04
N TRP A 32 -11.22 15.09 -6.76
CA TRP A 32 -12.26 14.77 -5.78
C TRP A 32 -11.78 14.97 -4.35
N ALA A 33 -12.68 15.29 -3.41
CA ALA A 33 -12.34 15.34 -1.98
C ALA A 33 -12.32 13.93 -1.35
N GLU A 34 -11.41 13.66 -0.42
CA GLU A 34 -11.48 12.51 0.49
C GLU A 34 -12.79 12.58 1.29
N VAL A 35 -13.52 11.47 1.39
CA VAL A 35 -14.90 11.43 1.91
C VAL A 35 -15.16 10.33 2.94
N TYR A 36 -14.24 9.40 3.15
CA TYR A 36 -14.40 8.29 4.08
C TYR A 36 -14.29 8.73 5.53
N VAL A 37 -13.27 9.52 5.82
CA VAL A 37 -13.04 10.08 7.16
C VAL A 37 -13.29 11.56 7.21
N GLY A 38 -13.34 12.22 6.04
CA GLY A 38 -13.54 13.65 5.96
C GLY A 38 -12.30 14.37 6.47
N THR A 39 -11.13 13.88 6.06
CA THR A 39 -9.83 14.51 6.35
C THR A 39 -9.74 15.91 5.76
N GLY A 40 -10.50 16.23 4.71
CA GLY A 40 -10.33 17.49 3.99
C GLY A 40 -9.20 17.42 2.96
N GLN A 41 -8.56 16.26 2.82
CA GLN A 41 -7.67 15.98 1.71
C GLN A 41 -8.45 15.93 0.40
N GLU A 42 -7.76 16.18 -0.68
CA GLU A 42 -8.23 16.13 -2.05
C GLU A 42 -7.34 15.17 -2.84
N LEU A 43 -7.96 14.33 -3.65
CA LEU A 43 -7.30 13.58 -4.70
C LEU A 43 -6.90 14.54 -5.82
N ARG A 44 -5.61 14.60 -6.10
CA ARG A 44 -5.00 15.45 -7.12
C ARG A 44 -4.19 14.63 -8.11
N ARG A 45 -4.08 15.14 -9.34
CA ARG A 45 -3.22 14.61 -10.40
C ARG A 45 -2.17 15.67 -10.78
N CYS A 46 -0.89 15.33 -10.72
CA CYS A 46 0.20 16.23 -11.06
C CYS A 46 0.35 16.43 -12.57
N GLY A 47 0.42 17.69 -13.01
CA GLY A 47 0.62 18.04 -14.42
C GLY A 47 2.04 17.82 -14.95
N ALA A 48 3.01 17.54 -14.08
CA ALA A 48 4.40 17.30 -14.45
C ALA A 48 4.78 15.82 -14.54
N CYS A 49 4.37 15.00 -13.57
CA CYS A 49 4.78 13.59 -13.48
C CYS A 49 3.62 12.60 -13.54
N ALA A 50 2.39 13.07 -13.79
CA ALA A 50 1.15 12.29 -13.82
C ALA A 50 0.78 11.58 -12.50
N ALA A 51 1.53 11.80 -11.40
CA ALA A 51 1.22 11.19 -10.11
C ALA A 51 -0.16 11.58 -9.58
N VAL A 52 -0.87 10.59 -9.04
CA VAL A 52 -2.16 10.77 -8.38
C VAL A 52 -1.97 10.57 -6.88
N TYR A 53 -2.45 11.53 -6.07
CA TYR A 53 -2.14 11.55 -4.65
C TYR A 53 -3.17 12.34 -3.85
N LEU A 54 -3.24 12.10 -2.53
CA LEU A 54 -4.02 12.92 -1.60
C LEU A 54 -3.22 14.14 -1.15
N ALA A 55 -3.86 15.30 -0.98
CA ALA A 55 -3.24 16.50 -0.43
C ALA A 55 -4.29 17.40 0.26
N PRO A 56 -3.97 18.15 1.34
CA PRO A 56 -2.71 18.22 2.07
C PRO A 56 -2.26 16.89 2.70
N ASP A 57 -1.00 16.81 3.10
CA ASP A 57 -0.53 15.73 3.98
C ASP A 57 -0.94 15.99 5.43
N LEU A 58 -1.19 14.92 6.17
CA LEU A 58 -1.17 14.97 7.63
C LEU A 58 0.26 15.27 8.09
N THR A 59 0.42 15.94 9.22
CA THR A 59 1.73 16.00 9.88
C THR A 59 2.18 14.59 10.27
N GLU A 60 3.49 14.35 10.40
CA GLU A 60 4.03 13.03 10.78
C GLU A 60 3.36 12.48 12.06
N ALA A 61 3.20 13.34 13.08
CA ALA A 61 2.54 12.96 14.32
C ALA A 61 1.06 12.59 14.12
N ALA A 62 0.33 13.32 13.27
CA ALA A 62 -1.07 13.03 12.97
C ALA A 62 -1.23 11.75 12.13
N LEU A 63 -0.31 11.52 11.18
CA LEU A 63 -0.26 10.29 10.38
C LEU A 63 0.06 9.08 11.26
N GLN A 64 1.06 9.19 12.13
CA GLN A 64 1.40 8.14 13.10
C GLN A 64 0.23 7.83 14.02
N HIS A 65 -0.45 8.85 14.56
CA HIS A 65 -1.66 8.67 15.36
C HIS A 65 -2.75 7.94 14.58
N PHE A 66 -2.99 8.33 13.34
CA PHE A 66 -3.94 7.68 12.45
C PHE A 66 -3.62 6.19 12.28
N TYR A 67 -2.36 5.82 12.02
CA TYR A 67 -1.95 4.42 11.87
C TYR A 67 -2.14 3.60 13.14
N VAL A 68 -1.70 4.13 14.29
CA VAL A 68 -1.72 3.40 15.56
C VAL A 68 -3.14 3.22 16.08
N HIS A 69 -4.01 4.23 15.95
CA HIS A 69 -5.30 4.24 16.66
C HIS A 69 -6.53 4.09 15.77
N ASP A 70 -6.49 4.59 14.52
CA ASP A 70 -7.69 4.75 13.70
C ASP A 70 -7.73 3.86 12.47
N TYR A 71 -6.57 3.60 11.84
CA TYR A 71 -6.46 2.87 10.57
C TYR A 71 -7.25 1.56 10.58
N ARG A 72 -6.93 0.64 11.50
CA ARG A 72 -7.62 -0.66 11.62
C ARG A 72 -9.11 -0.53 11.95
N ARG A 73 -9.54 0.56 12.59
CA ARG A 73 -10.96 0.81 12.92
C ARG A 73 -11.76 1.26 11.70
N LEU A 74 -11.10 1.86 10.71
CA LEU A 74 -11.72 2.26 9.44
C LEU A 74 -11.87 1.09 8.47
N PHE A 75 -11.10 0.04 8.69
CA PHE A 75 -11.23 -1.25 8.02
C PHE A 75 -11.67 -2.31 9.03
N PRO A 76 -12.93 -2.29 9.50
CA PRO A 76 -13.43 -3.29 10.45
C PRO A 76 -13.37 -4.74 9.95
N ALA A 77 -13.03 -4.94 8.67
CA ALA A 77 -12.73 -6.21 8.05
C ALA A 77 -11.28 -6.67 8.30
N GLU A 78 -10.41 -5.85 8.91
CA GLU A 78 -9.03 -6.16 9.29
C GLU A 78 -8.88 -6.49 10.79
N ILE A 79 -9.99 -6.60 11.51
CA ILE A 79 -10.02 -6.93 12.94
C ILE A 79 -10.59 -8.35 13.12
N PRO A 80 -9.91 -9.26 13.84
CA PRO A 80 -10.39 -10.61 14.09
C PRO A 80 -11.77 -10.69 14.76
N TRP A 81 -12.64 -11.58 14.25
CA TRP A 81 -13.98 -11.86 14.81
C TRP A 81 -13.96 -13.14 15.64
N GLY A 82 -13.68 -13.02 16.94
CA GLY A 82 -13.72 -14.12 17.91
C GLY A 82 -12.56 -15.12 17.80
N SER A 83 -12.22 -15.58 16.59
CA SER A 83 -11.08 -16.46 16.30
C SER A 83 -10.15 -15.82 15.28
N GLN A 84 -8.91 -15.57 15.71
CA GLN A 84 -7.85 -15.07 14.83
C GLN A 84 -7.56 -16.02 13.67
N ALA A 85 -7.55 -17.33 13.92
CA ALA A 85 -7.32 -18.34 12.90
C ALA A 85 -8.36 -18.27 11.75
N ARG A 86 -9.65 -18.17 12.09
CA ARG A 86 -10.73 -18.03 11.07
C ARG A 86 -10.65 -16.72 10.31
N PHE A 87 -10.25 -15.65 10.98
CA PHE A 87 -10.07 -14.34 10.38
C PHE A 87 -8.97 -14.34 9.32
N PHE A 88 -7.79 -14.87 9.65
CA PHE A 88 -6.68 -14.95 8.70
C PHE A 88 -6.95 -15.95 7.56
N ALA A 89 -7.68 -17.04 7.83
CA ALA A 89 -8.15 -17.95 6.79
C ALA A 89 -9.11 -17.25 5.81
N TRP A 90 -10.00 -16.38 6.31
CA TRP A 90 -10.91 -15.59 5.47
C TRP A 90 -10.19 -14.53 4.64
N ARG A 91 -9.22 -13.81 5.21
CA ARG A 91 -8.41 -12.83 4.45
C ARG A 91 -7.49 -13.47 3.41
N GLY A 92 -7.12 -14.74 3.63
CA GLY A 92 -6.24 -15.47 2.74
C GLY A 92 -4.76 -15.10 2.89
N ASP A 93 -4.37 -14.41 3.96
CA ASP A 93 -3.01 -13.88 4.14
C ASP A 93 -1.93 -14.94 3.95
N ARG A 94 -2.16 -16.15 4.47
CA ARG A 94 -1.22 -17.28 4.34
C ARG A 94 -1.09 -17.76 2.89
N TRP A 95 -2.19 -17.81 2.15
CA TRP A 95 -2.18 -18.21 0.75
C TRP A 95 -1.49 -17.15 -0.11
N ILE A 96 -1.82 -15.87 0.12
CA ILE A 96 -1.18 -14.73 -0.54
C ILE A 96 0.32 -14.71 -0.25
N ALA A 97 0.72 -14.86 1.01
CA ALA A 97 2.12 -14.93 1.44
C ALA A 97 2.89 -16.04 0.72
N ARG A 98 2.31 -17.24 0.63
CA ARG A 98 2.91 -18.37 -0.10
C ARG A 98 3.04 -18.09 -1.59
N SER A 99 2.02 -17.50 -2.22
CA SER A 99 2.07 -17.12 -3.64
C SER A 99 3.16 -16.08 -3.92
N ARG A 100 3.29 -15.05 -3.07
CA ARG A 100 4.39 -14.08 -3.12
C ARG A 100 5.74 -14.77 -2.97
N LEU A 101 5.89 -15.65 -1.97
CA LEU A 101 7.14 -16.37 -1.75
C LEU A 101 7.50 -17.29 -2.93
N GLN A 102 6.54 -17.99 -3.53
CA GLN A 102 6.80 -18.84 -4.71
C GLN A 102 7.39 -18.06 -5.89
N ARG A 103 7.02 -16.78 -6.04
CA ARG A 103 7.59 -15.90 -7.07
C ARG A 103 8.98 -15.38 -6.72
N ILE A 104 9.26 -15.18 -5.43
CA ILE A 104 10.49 -14.55 -4.94
C ILE A 104 11.60 -15.58 -4.69
N ALA A 105 11.25 -16.71 -4.06
CA ALA A 105 12.20 -17.72 -3.59
C ALA A 105 13.18 -18.24 -4.66
N PRO A 106 12.81 -18.40 -5.95
CA PRO A 106 13.74 -18.82 -6.99
C PRO A 106 14.91 -17.85 -7.21
N ALA A 107 14.74 -16.56 -6.87
CA ALA A 107 15.76 -15.54 -7.01
C ALA A 107 16.61 -15.36 -5.73
N LEU A 108 16.27 -16.03 -4.63
CA LEU A 108 16.97 -15.90 -3.35
C LEU A 108 18.09 -16.94 -3.23
N ALA A 109 19.32 -16.45 -3.06
CA ALA A 109 20.47 -17.28 -2.74
C ALA A 109 20.28 -18.05 -1.40
N PRO A 110 21.02 -19.17 -1.19
CA PRO A 110 21.08 -19.82 0.11
C PRO A 110 21.53 -18.84 1.20
N ALA A 111 20.91 -18.90 2.37
CA ALA A 111 21.24 -18.03 3.51
C ALA A 111 21.15 -16.51 3.22
N ALA A 112 20.33 -16.11 2.24
CA ALA A 112 20.10 -14.71 1.96
C ALA A 112 19.47 -13.97 3.15
N ARG A 113 19.91 -12.73 3.37
CA ARG A 113 19.33 -11.80 4.34
C ARG A 113 18.14 -11.10 3.68
N VAL A 114 16.95 -11.36 4.21
CA VAL A 114 15.69 -10.87 3.67
C VAL A 114 15.03 -9.92 4.68
N LEU A 115 14.73 -8.70 4.24
CA LEU A 115 13.94 -7.74 5.00
C LEU A 115 12.52 -7.66 4.43
N GLU A 116 11.50 -7.80 5.28
CA GLU A 116 10.15 -7.34 4.95
C GLU A 116 9.89 -5.97 5.61
N VAL A 117 9.51 -4.98 4.80
CA VAL A 117 9.04 -3.68 5.29
C VAL A 117 7.52 -3.69 5.29
N GLY A 118 6.90 -3.27 6.40
CA GLY A 118 5.45 -3.33 6.59
C GLY A 118 4.94 -4.76 6.68
N SER A 119 5.53 -5.60 7.54
CA SER A 119 5.19 -7.02 7.64
C SER A 119 3.76 -7.31 8.10
N GLY A 120 3.03 -6.30 8.60
CA GLY A 120 1.65 -6.42 9.02
C GLY A 120 1.52 -7.40 10.18
N PHE A 121 1.04 -8.62 9.90
CA PHE A 121 0.95 -9.70 10.90
C PHE A 121 2.07 -10.75 10.78
N GLY A 122 3.01 -10.58 9.84
CA GLY A 122 4.15 -11.49 9.65
C GLY A 122 3.89 -12.70 8.74
N ALA A 123 2.80 -12.68 7.95
CA ALA A 123 2.39 -13.83 7.15
C ALA A 123 3.45 -14.29 6.12
N PHE A 124 4.11 -13.34 5.47
CA PHE A 124 5.18 -13.63 4.52
C PHE A 124 6.41 -14.22 5.21
N LEU A 125 6.86 -13.62 6.31
CA LEU A 125 8.00 -14.10 7.09
C LEU A 125 7.74 -15.50 7.68
N GLY A 126 6.54 -15.76 8.20
CA GLY A 126 6.15 -17.09 8.66
C GLY A 126 6.19 -18.14 7.52
N ALA A 127 5.69 -17.77 6.34
CA ALA A 127 5.79 -18.64 5.15
C ALA A 127 7.25 -18.85 4.70
N ALA A 128 8.07 -17.79 4.72
CA ALA A 128 9.48 -17.83 4.36
C ALA A 128 10.28 -18.74 5.30
N ALA A 129 10.10 -18.60 6.62
CA ALA A 129 10.76 -19.45 7.61
C ALA A 129 10.39 -20.93 7.44
N ALA A 130 9.13 -21.23 7.14
CA ALA A 130 8.66 -22.60 6.97
C ALA A 130 9.18 -23.27 5.69
N LEU A 131 9.31 -22.53 4.59
CA LEU A 131 9.64 -23.08 3.27
C LEU A 131 11.11 -22.88 2.88
N ARG A 132 11.79 -21.91 3.50
CA ARG A 132 13.19 -21.55 3.29
C ARG A 132 13.85 -21.26 4.66
N PRO A 133 14.00 -22.31 5.50
CA PRO A 133 14.55 -22.17 6.86
C PRO A 133 16.02 -21.73 6.87
N ASP A 134 16.69 -21.72 5.71
CA ASP A 134 18.04 -21.21 5.55
C ASP A 134 18.11 -19.67 5.58
N LEU A 135 17.02 -18.95 5.30
CA LEU A 135 17.03 -17.48 5.18
C LEU A 135 17.19 -16.78 6.53
N HIS A 136 17.89 -15.64 6.51
CA HIS A 136 17.97 -14.74 7.66
C HIS A 136 16.89 -13.66 7.54
N LEU A 137 15.87 -13.73 8.38
CA LEU A 137 14.68 -12.91 8.26
C LEU A 137 14.69 -11.70 9.19
N SER A 138 14.43 -10.53 8.63
CA SER A 138 14.25 -9.28 9.37
C SER A 138 12.94 -8.59 8.98
N ALA A 139 12.41 -7.76 9.87
CA ALA A 139 11.18 -7.02 9.63
C ALA A 139 11.26 -5.58 10.15
N CYS A 140 10.69 -4.64 9.39
CA CYS A 140 10.46 -3.26 9.83
C CYS A 140 8.94 -3.02 9.85
N GLU A 141 8.32 -3.06 11.03
CA GLU A 141 6.87 -2.94 11.21
C GLU A 141 6.54 -2.09 12.45
N PRO A 142 5.89 -0.92 12.28
CA PRO A 142 5.56 -0.02 13.38
C PRO A 142 4.49 -0.57 14.35
N ASP A 143 3.59 -1.46 13.91
CA ASP A 143 2.55 -2.05 14.77
C ASP A 143 3.09 -3.22 15.60
N ALA A 144 3.83 -2.89 16.66
CA ALA A 144 4.41 -3.86 17.58
C ALA A 144 3.39 -4.81 18.24
N ALA A 145 2.11 -4.43 18.31
CA ALA A 145 1.07 -5.22 18.99
C ALA A 145 0.52 -6.37 18.16
N HIS A 146 0.71 -6.35 16.83
CA HIS A 146 0.11 -7.32 15.92
C HIS A 146 1.11 -8.05 15.01
N ARG A 147 2.36 -7.58 14.97
CA ARG A 147 3.38 -8.04 14.01
C ARG A 147 3.83 -9.50 14.13
N ASP A 148 3.47 -10.17 15.21
CA ASP A 148 3.81 -11.58 15.46
C ASP A 148 2.66 -12.57 15.18
N GLY A 149 1.46 -12.09 14.85
CA GLY A 149 0.24 -12.90 14.78
C GLY A 149 0.24 -14.05 13.75
N LEU A 150 1.15 -14.04 12.77
CA LEU A 150 1.30 -15.04 11.72
C LEU A 150 2.75 -15.47 11.49
N LEU A 151 3.65 -15.22 12.44
CA LEU A 151 5.05 -15.67 12.35
C LEU A 151 5.21 -17.18 12.53
N ASP A 152 4.29 -17.85 13.22
CA ASP A 152 4.34 -19.29 13.49
C ASP A 152 5.66 -19.78 14.12
N GLY A 153 6.24 -18.97 15.01
CA GLY A 153 7.52 -19.29 15.65
C GLY A 153 8.75 -18.97 14.80
N ALA A 154 8.60 -18.31 13.64
CA ALA A 154 9.72 -17.85 12.85
C ALA A 154 10.65 -16.94 13.67
N ALA A 155 11.96 -17.22 13.58
CA ALA A 155 12.98 -16.34 14.12
C ALA A 155 13.12 -15.10 13.21
N VAL A 156 12.62 -13.95 13.67
CA VAL A 156 12.65 -12.68 12.93
C VAL A 156 13.34 -11.61 13.77
N THR A 157 14.31 -10.92 13.18
CA THR A 157 14.90 -9.73 13.78
C THR A 157 14.07 -8.49 13.44
N PHE A 158 13.47 -7.86 14.45
CA PHE A 158 12.72 -6.62 14.26
C PHE A 158 13.64 -5.40 14.32
N LEU A 159 13.56 -4.57 13.28
CA LEU A 159 14.28 -3.31 13.14
C LEU A 159 13.32 -2.14 13.36
N PRO A 160 13.77 -1.04 14.00
CA PRO A 160 12.90 0.06 14.40
C PRO A 160 12.46 0.93 13.22
N ALA A 161 13.34 1.18 12.26
CA ALA A 161 13.09 2.01 11.09
C ALA A 161 14.10 1.68 9.97
N LEU A 162 13.77 2.02 8.73
CA LEU A 162 14.68 1.88 7.58
C LEU A 162 15.95 2.72 7.71
N ASP A 163 15.87 3.91 8.31
CA ASP A 163 17.01 4.82 8.44
C ASP A 163 18.07 4.32 9.43
N ALA A 164 17.70 3.43 10.34
CA ALA A 164 18.62 2.79 11.29
C ALA A 164 19.40 1.60 10.66
N ILE A 165 19.05 1.20 9.44
CA ILE A 165 19.64 0.06 8.75
C ILE A 165 20.93 0.49 8.07
N ALA A 166 21.98 -0.31 8.18
CA ALA A 166 23.25 -0.02 7.53
C ALA A 166 23.17 -0.21 6.01
N ASP A 167 24.04 0.48 5.29
CA ASP A 167 24.17 0.33 3.85
C ASP A 167 24.57 -1.10 3.46
N GLY A 168 23.95 -1.67 2.43
CA GLY A 168 24.37 -2.97 1.90
C GLY A 168 24.15 -4.14 2.85
N GLN A 169 23.13 -4.06 3.69
CA GLN A 169 22.82 -5.05 4.71
C GLN A 169 21.93 -6.20 4.21
N PHE A 170 21.18 -6.02 3.12
CA PHE A 170 20.20 -7.01 2.67
C PHE A 170 20.44 -7.49 1.25
N ASP A 171 20.27 -8.79 1.06
CA ASP A 171 20.35 -9.45 -0.24
C ASP A 171 19.00 -9.36 -0.96
N ALA A 172 17.91 -9.34 -0.18
CA ALA A 172 16.56 -9.11 -0.65
C ALA A 172 15.75 -8.19 0.28
N VAL A 173 14.93 -7.32 -0.32
CA VAL A 173 13.93 -6.54 0.42
C VAL A 173 12.56 -6.74 -0.21
N VAL A 174 11.51 -6.90 0.60
CA VAL A 174 10.13 -6.99 0.12
C VAL A 174 9.26 -5.96 0.82
N ALA A 175 8.30 -5.38 0.09
CA ALA A 175 7.33 -4.46 0.63
C ALA A 175 5.99 -4.64 -0.10
N PHE A 176 4.98 -5.13 0.62
CA PHE A 176 3.65 -5.39 0.05
C PHE A 176 2.65 -4.42 0.64
N HIS A 177 2.00 -3.61 -0.20
CA HIS A 177 1.05 -2.59 0.24
C HIS A 177 1.63 -1.64 1.28
N VAL A 178 2.80 -1.06 0.96
CA VAL A 178 3.50 -0.09 1.82
C VAL A 178 3.68 1.22 1.09
N LEU A 179 4.17 1.20 -0.15
CA LEU A 179 4.57 2.42 -0.86
C LEU A 179 3.43 3.42 -1.02
N GLU A 180 2.17 2.96 -1.17
CA GLU A 180 0.98 3.80 -1.29
C GLU A 180 0.65 4.59 -0.03
N HIS A 181 1.17 4.16 1.12
CA HIS A 181 0.93 4.72 2.44
C HIS A 181 1.95 5.79 2.83
N LEU A 182 3.03 5.93 2.06
CA LEU A 182 4.16 6.78 2.44
C LEU A 182 3.98 8.21 1.96
N THR A 183 4.42 9.15 2.80
CA THR A 183 4.43 10.57 2.49
C THR A 183 5.43 10.89 1.38
N ASP A 184 6.61 10.28 1.45
CA ASP A 184 7.69 10.39 0.46
C ASP A 184 8.06 9.02 -0.16
N PRO A 185 7.43 8.64 -1.29
CA PRO A 185 7.76 7.39 -1.97
C PRO A 185 9.19 7.39 -2.57
N ARG A 186 9.80 8.56 -2.83
CA ARG A 186 11.17 8.63 -3.37
C ARG A 186 12.19 8.34 -2.29
N ALA A 187 12.03 8.93 -1.10
CA ALA A 187 12.89 8.65 0.03
C ALA A 187 12.87 7.16 0.39
N PHE A 188 11.70 6.52 0.35
CA PHE A 188 11.58 5.08 0.57
C PHE A 188 12.36 4.25 -0.46
N LEU A 189 12.17 4.51 -1.76
CA LEU A 189 12.88 3.78 -2.82
C LEU A 189 14.40 4.02 -2.75
N ALA A 190 14.84 5.23 -2.39
CA ALA A 190 16.25 5.54 -2.16
C ALA A 190 16.81 4.80 -0.92
N ALA A 191 16.02 4.65 0.14
CA ALA A 191 16.37 3.84 1.29
C ALA A 191 16.52 2.36 0.89
N LEU A 192 15.62 1.83 0.05
CA LEU A 192 15.75 0.47 -0.49
C LEU A 192 17.05 0.30 -1.30
N ALA A 193 17.37 1.24 -2.18
CA ALA A 193 18.65 1.25 -2.89
C ALA A 193 19.83 1.19 -1.91
N ARG A 194 19.82 2.06 -0.90
CA ARG A 194 20.91 2.17 0.08
C ARG A 194 21.14 0.89 0.90
N ILE A 195 20.07 0.24 1.36
CA ILE A 195 20.20 -0.94 2.24
C ILE A 195 20.47 -2.24 1.47
N LEU A 196 20.20 -2.28 0.17
CA LEU A 196 20.53 -3.42 -0.67
C LEU A 196 22.04 -3.52 -0.93
N VAL A 197 22.56 -4.75 -0.90
CA VAL A 197 23.87 -5.08 -1.45
C VAL A 197 23.91 -4.80 -2.96
N PRO A 198 25.09 -4.60 -3.56
CA PRO A 198 25.24 -4.67 -5.01
C PRO A 198 24.61 -5.95 -5.58
N GLU A 199 23.84 -5.84 -6.66
CA GLU A 199 23.04 -6.91 -7.27
C GLU A 199 21.92 -7.50 -6.39
N GLY A 200 21.71 -6.96 -5.19
CA GLY A 200 20.57 -7.29 -4.33
C GLY A 200 19.25 -6.89 -4.98
N GLN A 201 18.16 -7.57 -4.60
CA GLN A 201 16.87 -7.44 -5.26
C GLN A 201 15.77 -6.90 -4.34
N ALA A 202 14.82 -6.18 -4.90
CA ALA A 202 13.62 -5.78 -4.18
C ALA A 202 12.35 -6.25 -4.88
N TRP A 203 11.32 -6.58 -4.10
CA TRP A 203 9.98 -6.83 -4.61
C TRP A 203 8.99 -5.89 -3.96
N ILE A 204 8.23 -5.18 -4.78
CA ILE A 204 7.21 -4.25 -4.31
C ILE A 204 5.87 -4.63 -4.94
N GLU A 205 4.82 -4.59 -4.14
CA GLU A 205 3.44 -4.77 -4.60
C GLU A 205 2.60 -3.56 -4.17
N VAL A 206 1.91 -2.92 -5.11
CA VAL A 206 1.01 -1.78 -4.84
C VAL A 206 -0.29 -1.91 -5.64
N PRO A 207 -1.40 -1.29 -5.22
CA PRO A 207 -2.61 -1.21 -6.00
C PRO A 207 -2.38 -0.50 -7.34
N ASP A 208 -2.92 -1.04 -8.42
CA ASP A 208 -2.86 -0.42 -9.74
C ASP A 208 -4.01 0.59 -9.91
N LEU A 209 -3.68 1.87 -10.09
CA LEU A 209 -4.63 2.94 -10.45
C LEU A 209 -5.41 2.60 -11.73
N MET A 210 -4.77 1.91 -12.67
CA MET A 210 -5.36 1.57 -13.96
C MET A 210 -6.32 0.38 -13.87
N SER A 211 -6.22 -0.42 -12.81
CA SER A 211 -7.09 -1.57 -12.59
C SER A 211 -8.25 -1.23 -11.64
N GLY A 212 -9.43 -1.84 -11.82
CA GLY A 212 -10.39 -2.02 -10.73
C GLY A 212 -11.16 -0.80 -10.18
N TRP A 213 -10.74 0.44 -10.38
CA TRP A 213 -11.49 1.62 -9.93
C TRP A 213 -12.83 1.73 -10.66
N ARG A 214 -13.89 1.29 -9.99
CA ARG A 214 -15.28 1.38 -10.47
C ARG A 214 -16.09 2.46 -9.76
N SER A 215 -15.56 3.01 -8.67
CA SER A 215 -16.20 4.08 -7.89
C SER A 215 -15.17 4.79 -7.03
N ARG A 216 -15.56 5.92 -6.43
CA ARG A 216 -14.75 6.63 -5.42
C ARG A 216 -14.33 5.77 -4.21
N ASN A 217 -14.93 4.60 -4.02
CA ASN A 217 -14.63 3.77 -2.86
C ASN A 217 -13.17 3.25 -2.86
N TYR A 218 -12.48 3.36 -3.98
CA TYR A 218 -11.07 3.01 -4.10
C TYR A 218 -10.12 4.12 -3.62
N VAL A 219 -10.63 5.34 -3.38
CA VAL A 219 -9.86 6.42 -2.74
C VAL A 219 -9.85 6.17 -1.23
N HIS A 220 -8.74 5.65 -0.74
CA HIS A 220 -8.57 5.27 0.65
C HIS A 220 -7.83 6.36 1.42
N PRO A 221 -8.27 6.77 2.61
CA PRO A 221 -7.62 7.86 3.34
C PRO A 221 -6.19 7.56 3.76
N ALA A 222 -5.84 6.29 3.91
CA ALA A 222 -4.46 5.86 4.15
C ALA A 222 -3.62 5.70 2.87
N HIS A 223 -4.22 5.67 1.67
CA HIS A 223 -3.46 5.57 0.42
C HIS A 223 -3.18 7.00 -0.02
N LEU A 224 -2.02 7.50 0.39
CA LEU A 224 -1.54 8.84 0.10
C LEU A 224 -1.14 8.99 -1.37
N SER A 225 -0.70 7.89 -2.01
CA SER A 225 -0.29 7.81 -3.40
C SER A 225 -1.04 6.72 -4.16
N TYR A 226 -1.31 6.95 -5.43
CA TYR A 226 -1.94 5.99 -6.35
C TYR A 226 -1.09 5.84 -7.60
N PHE A 227 -0.66 4.61 -7.86
CA PHE A 227 0.41 4.36 -8.81
C PHE A 227 -0.07 3.77 -10.13
N SER A 228 0.62 4.18 -11.19
CA SER A 228 0.59 3.54 -12.52
C SER A 228 1.96 2.94 -12.82
N VAL A 229 2.01 1.98 -13.74
CA VAL A 229 3.27 1.35 -14.16
C VAL A 229 4.30 2.39 -14.67
N PRO A 230 3.97 3.35 -15.56
CA PRO A 230 4.96 4.32 -16.05
C PRO A 230 5.56 5.18 -14.93
N LEU A 231 4.73 5.67 -14.01
CA LEU A 231 5.20 6.48 -12.87
C LEU A 231 6.15 5.68 -11.96
N LEU A 232 5.80 4.43 -11.64
CA LEU A 232 6.63 3.58 -10.80
C LEU A 232 8.00 3.30 -11.40
N ARG A 233 8.06 3.02 -12.71
CA ARG A 233 9.33 2.83 -13.41
C ARG A 233 10.24 4.05 -13.24
N ARG A 234 9.70 5.25 -13.50
CA ARG A 234 10.46 6.50 -13.33
C ARG A 234 10.87 6.75 -11.88
N LEU A 235 10.01 6.47 -10.90
CA LEU A 235 10.33 6.62 -9.48
C LEU A 235 11.49 5.71 -9.05
N VAL A 236 11.47 4.46 -9.50
CA VAL A 236 12.52 3.46 -9.22
C VAL A 236 13.84 3.88 -9.86
N GLU A 237 13.81 4.26 -11.14
CA GLU A 237 15.01 4.71 -11.87
C GLU A 237 15.59 5.98 -11.25
N ALA A 238 14.75 6.93 -10.85
CA ALA A 238 15.16 8.14 -10.13
C ALA A 238 15.73 7.85 -8.74
N ALA A 239 15.38 6.73 -8.11
CA ALA A 239 15.98 6.29 -6.85
C ALA A 239 17.32 5.56 -7.01
N GLY A 240 17.79 5.36 -8.25
CA GLY A 240 19.05 4.67 -8.54
C GLY A 240 18.95 3.15 -8.62
N LEU A 241 17.73 2.60 -8.62
CA LEU A 241 17.47 1.16 -8.82
C LEU A 241 17.22 0.85 -10.29
N GLU A 242 17.42 -0.42 -10.66
CA GLU A 242 17.07 -0.96 -11.96
C GLU A 242 15.71 -1.68 -11.90
N VAL A 243 14.85 -1.41 -12.89
CA VAL A 243 13.57 -2.12 -13.03
C VAL A 243 13.80 -3.41 -13.82
N VAL A 244 13.81 -4.55 -13.14
CA VAL A 244 13.87 -5.89 -13.78
C VAL A 244 12.52 -6.24 -14.41
N SER A 245 11.43 -6.04 -13.67
CA SER A 245 10.07 -6.12 -14.19
C SER A 245 9.14 -5.19 -13.42
N CYS A 246 8.12 -4.66 -14.09
CA CYS A 246 7.09 -3.80 -13.49
C CYS A 246 5.83 -3.91 -14.33
N GLY A 247 4.75 -4.45 -13.77
CA GLY A 247 3.53 -4.69 -14.50
C GLY A 247 2.40 -5.24 -13.63
N PRO A 248 1.20 -5.43 -14.19
CA PRO A 248 0.10 -6.01 -13.45
C PRO A 248 0.46 -7.42 -12.96
N TYR A 249 -0.02 -7.77 -11.77
CA TYR A 249 0.11 -9.12 -11.25
C TYR A 249 -0.59 -10.09 -12.20
N SER A 250 0.17 -11.03 -12.76
CA SER A 250 -0.25 -11.83 -13.92
C SER A 250 -1.32 -12.89 -13.61
N ASP A 251 -1.56 -13.20 -12.33
CA ASP A 251 -2.56 -14.20 -11.93
C ASP A 251 -3.95 -13.58 -11.77
N ARG A 252 -4.99 -14.28 -12.27
CA ARG A 252 -6.41 -13.88 -12.13
C ARG A 252 -6.99 -14.11 -10.72
N GLY A 253 -6.18 -13.93 -9.68
CA GLY A 253 -6.55 -14.14 -8.27
C GLY A 253 -6.77 -12.83 -7.50
N VAL A 254 -6.71 -12.91 -6.17
CA VAL A 254 -6.88 -11.76 -5.25
C VAL A 254 -5.91 -10.60 -5.56
N LEU A 255 -4.80 -10.90 -6.22
CA LEU A 255 -3.74 -9.94 -6.55
C LEU A 255 -3.89 -9.29 -7.94
N ALA A 256 -4.89 -9.67 -8.74
CA ALA A 256 -5.07 -9.22 -10.13
C ALA A 256 -5.27 -7.70 -10.31
N GLY A 257 -5.48 -6.95 -9.22
CA GLY A 257 -5.60 -5.50 -9.21
C GLY A 257 -4.34 -4.74 -8.78
N ASN A 258 -3.22 -5.45 -8.61
CA ASN A 258 -1.96 -4.88 -8.12
C ASN A 258 -0.91 -4.82 -9.22
N ILE A 259 0.02 -3.88 -9.08
CA ILE A 259 1.27 -3.82 -9.82
C ILE A 259 2.32 -4.59 -9.01
N TRP A 260 3.02 -5.51 -9.68
CA TRP A 260 4.18 -6.21 -9.15
C TRP A 260 5.44 -5.64 -9.75
N LEU A 261 6.42 -5.35 -8.90
CA LEU A 261 7.73 -4.85 -9.29
C LEU A 261 8.81 -5.81 -8.80
N GLN A 262 9.75 -6.11 -9.67
CA GLN A 262 11.04 -6.70 -9.32
C GLN A 262 12.12 -5.70 -9.68
N LEU A 263 12.92 -5.33 -8.68
CA LEU A 263 13.94 -4.31 -8.76
C LEU A 263 15.30 -4.92 -8.47
N ARG A 264 16.36 -4.28 -8.94
CA ARG A 264 17.74 -4.65 -8.63
C ARG A 264 18.57 -3.43 -8.26
N GLN A 265 19.42 -3.57 -7.26
CA GLN A 265 20.49 -2.63 -7.01
C GLN A 265 21.62 -2.91 -8.01
N PRO A 266 21.98 -2.00 -8.93
CA PRO A 266 23.10 -2.20 -9.83
C PRO A 266 24.42 -2.47 -9.08
N ALA A 267 25.31 -3.25 -9.71
CA ALA A 267 26.64 -3.59 -9.20
C ALA A 267 27.43 -2.36 -8.76
N GLN A 268 27.27 -1.26 -9.51
CA GLN A 268 27.74 0.05 -9.11
C GLN A 268 26.54 0.94 -8.77
N ARG A 269 26.46 1.35 -7.49
CA ARG A 269 25.39 2.21 -7.00
C ARG A 269 25.30 3.50 -7.81
N ARG A 270 24.08 3.85 -8.20
CA ARG A 270 23.76 5.13 -8.83
C ARG A 270 23.27 6.11 -7.77
N SER A 271 23.62 7.38 -7.93
CA SER A 271 23.03 8.44 -7.11
C SER A 271 21.56 8.63 -7.48
N ALA A 272 20.74 9.00 -6.50
CA ALA A 272 19.37 9.43 -6.77
C ALA A 272 19.38 10.63 -7.74
N ALA A 273 18.41 10.67 -8.64
CA ALA A 273 18.22 11.69 -9.64
C ALA A 273 16.86 12.40 -9.46
N PRO A 274 16.68 13.58 -10.07
CA PRO A 274 15.36 14.18 -10.23
C PRO A 274 14.41 13.24 -10.97
N LEU A 275 13.13 13.24 -10.59
CA LEU A 275 12.12 12.45 -11.29
C LEU A 275 11.88 13.04 -12.68
N ALA A 276 12.04 12.22 -13.73
CA ALA A 276 11.72 12.63 -15.09
C ALA A 276 10.23 12.96 -15.25
N MET A 277 9.92 13.95 -16.10
CA MET A 277 8.55 14.36 -16.38
C MET A 277 7.79 13.28 -17.17
N ALA A 278 6.48 13.24 -16.97
CA ALA A 278 5.58 12.45 -17.79
C ALA A 278 5.44 13.09 -19.17
N ASP A 279 5.29 12.27 -20.21
CA ASP A 279 4.87 12.77 -21.50
C ASP A 279 3.37 13.10 -21.51
N ALA A 280 2.94 13.80 -22.57
CA ALA A 280 1.54 14.21 -22.71
C ALA A 280 0.57 13.01 -22.82
N HIS A 281 1.03 11.88 -23.37
CA HIS A 281 0.22 10.69 -23.56
C HIS A 281 -0.09 10.01 -22.22
N GLU A 282 0.89 9.92 -21.33
CA GLU A 282 0.71 9.38 -19.99
C GLU A 282 -0.23 10.24 -19.16
N ILE A 283 -0.05 11.57 -19.16
CA ILE A 283 -0.96 12.49 -18.47
C ILE A 283 -2.38 12.30 -18.97
N ALA A 284 -2.57 12.25 -20.29
CA ALA A 284 -3.87 12.06 -20.91
C ALA A 284 -4.49 10.70 -20.55
N THR A 285 -3.67 9.65 -20.46
CA THR A 285 -4.11 8.30 -20.08
C THR A 285 -4.59 8.25 -18.63
N VAL A 286 -3.86 8.88 -17.72
CA VAL A 286 -4.25 9.00 -16.31
C VAL A 286 -5.51 9.85 -16.16
N ASP A 287 -5.60 10.97 -16.87
CA ASP A 287 -6.80 11.82 -16.86
C ASP A 287 -8.03 11.07 -17.38
N ALA A 288 -7.92 10.38 -18.53
CA ALA A 288 -8.99 9.56 -19.07
C ALA A 288 -9.43 8.46 -18.09
N ARG A 289 -8.48 7.84 -17.38
CA ARG A 289 -8.79 6.84 -16.36
C ARG A 289 -9.58 7.44 -15.19
N LEU A 290 -9.13 8.58 -14.67
CA LEU A 290 -9.81 9.27 -13.58
C LEU A 290 -11.20 9.73 -13.99
N ASP A 291 -11.39 10.20 -15.22
CA ASP A 291 -12.67 10.67 -15.73
C ASP A 291 -13.71 9.54 -15.93
N GLN A 292 -13.26 8.29 -16.05
CA GLN A 292 -14.14 7.12 -16.08
C GLN A 292 -14.69 6.74 -14.69
N VAL A 293 -14.08 7.24 -13.60
CA VAL A 293 -14.55 6.95 -12.24
C VAL A 293 -15.75 7.83 -11.93
N GLY A 294 -16.87 7.23 -11.51
CA GLY A 294 -18.08 7.99 -11.19
C GLY A 294 -17.91 8.93 -9.99
N TRP A 295 -17.73 10.23 -10.25
CA TRP A 295 -17.61 11.30 -9.25
C TRP A 295 -18.95 12.03 -8.99
N SER A 296 -20.04 11.30 -8.73
CA SER A 296 -21.40 11.85 -8.87
C SER A 296 -21.97 12.60 -7.64
N ARG A 297 -22.99 13.46 -7.85
CA ARG A 297 -23.77 14.08 -6.76
C ARG A 297 -24.61 13.07 -5.97
N ARG A 298 -25.02 11.95 -6.59
CA ARG A 298 -25.77 10.84 -5.95
C ARG A 298 -24.98 10.23 -4.79
N ASP A 299 -23.66 10.26 -4.89
CA ASP A 299 -22.74 9.77 -3.86
C ASP A 299 -22.66 10.70 -2.64
N ARG A 300 -22.88 12.01 -2.81
CA ARG A 300 -23.05 12.96 -1.69
C ARG A 300 -24.33 12.67 -0.90
N LEU A 301 -25.39 12.22 -1.59
CA LEU A 301 -26.65 11.81 -0.97
C LEU A 301 -26.52 10.46 -0.25
N GLN A 302 -25.91 9.45 -0.88
CA GLN A 302 -25.58 8.19 -0.22
C GLN A 302 -24.69 8.39 1.01
N ARG A 303 -23.77 9.36 1.00
CA ARG A 303 -22.98 9.76 2.17
C ARG A 303 -23.86 10.30 3.30
N ARG A 304 -24.78 11.22 3.03
CA ARG A 304 -25.69 11.75 4.08
C ARG A 304 -26.53 10.64 4.69
N LEU A 305 -27.00 9.71 3.86
CA LEU A 305 -27.74 8.53 4.30
C LEU A 305 -26.85 7.57 5.12
N LYS A 306 -25.65 7.24 4.65
CA LYS A 306 -24.70 6.34 5.35
C LYS A 306 -24.21 6.95 6.67
N HIS A 307 -23.90 8.24 6.71
CA HIS A 307 -23.54 8.95 7.96
C HIS A 307 -24.71 9.01 8.94
N GLY A 308 -25.93 9.27 8.47
CA GLY A 308 -27.13 9.22 9.29
C GLY A 308 -27.32 7.82 9.88
N LEU A 309 -27.19 6.78 9.06
CA LEU A 309 -27.33 5.39 9.46
C LEU A 309 -26.25 4.94 10.46
N MET A 310 -24.99 5.33 10.26
CA MET A 310 -23.89 5.05 11.20
C MET A 310 -24.04 5.78 12.54
N ARG A 311 -24.71 6.93 12.58
CA ARG A 311 -25.06 7.63 13.83
C ARG A 311 -26.16 6.92 14.60
N VAL A 312 -27.11 6.29 13.90
CA VAL A 312 -28.27 5.60 14.50
C VAL A 312 -27.95 4.16 14.92
N LEU A 313 -27.24 3.39 14.08
CA LEU A 313 -26.98 1.95 14.32
C LEU A 313 -25.66 1.66 15.05
N GLY A 314 -24.81 2.67 15.25
CA GLY A 314 -23.46 2.48 15.77
C GLY A 314 -22.49 1.89 14.73
N ARG A 315 -21.20 2.22 14.86
CA ARG A 315 -20.15 1.78 13.91
C ARG A 315 -19.93 0.26 13.89
N GLY A 316 -20.21 -0.43 15.00
CA GLY A 316 -20.08 -1.89 15.14
C GLY A 316 -21.02 -2.66 14.22
N LEU A 317 -22.33 -2.40 14.31
CA LEU A 317 -23.39 -3.11 13.58
C LEU A 317 -23.32 -2.88 12.06
N PHE A 318 -22.95 -1.68 11.64
CA PHE A 318 -22.79 -1.38 10.21
C PHE A 318 -21.55 -2.09 9.61
N GLY A 319 -20.45 -2.13 10.38
CA GLY A 319 -19.31 -2.98 10.04
C GLY A 319 -19.73 -4.45 9.92
N GLU A 320 -20.60 -4.96 10.81
CA GLU A 320 -21.06 -6.36 10.79
C GLU A 320 -21.88 -6.67 9.54
N LEU A 321 -22.74 -5.74 9.15
CA LEU A 321 -23.55 -5.86 7.94
C LEU A 321 -22.70 -5.82 6.67
N GLN A 322 -21.69 -4.94 6.61
CA GLN A 322 -20.76 -4.89 5.49
C GLN A 322 -19.89 -6.16 5.42
N ARG A 323 -19.43 -6.65 6.58
CA ARG A 323 -18.72 -7.94 6.74
C ARG A 323 -19.55 -9.14 6.33
N TRP A 324 -20.82 -9.22 6.74
CA TRP A 324 -21.75 -10.29 6.37
C TRP A 324 -22.02 -10.32 4.87
N ARG A 325 -22.17 -9.15 4.23
CA ARG A 325 -22.32 -9.04 2.77
C ARG A 325 -21.08 -9.54 2.03
N GLY A 326 -19.88 -9.14 2.46
CA GLY A 326 -18.61 -9.63 1.90
C GLY A 326 -18.44 -11.14 2.07
N TYR A 327 -18.71 -11.67 3.26
CA TYR A 327 -18.66 -13.12 3.53
C TYR A 327 -19.64 -13.93 2.67
N ARG A 328 -20.87 -13.45 2.44
CA ARG A 328 -21.83 -14.12 1.54
C ARG A 328 -21.39 -14.11 0.08
N GLN A 329 -20.72 -13.05 -0.36
CA GLN A 329 -20.25 -12.95 -1.74
C GLN A 329 -19.09 -13.92 -1.99
N LEU A 330 -18.14 -14.03 -1.04
CA LEU A 330 -17.05 -14.99 -1.09
C LEU A 330 -17.54 -16.45 -1.05
N ARG A 331 -18.53 -16.77 -0.22
CA ARG A 331 -19.14 -18.12 -0.23
C ARG A 331 -19.78 -18.48 -1.56
N LYS A 332 -20.31 -17.50 -2.30
CA LYS A 332 -20.85 -17.73 -3.64
C LYS A 332 -19.74 -17.94 -4.66
N GLU A 333 -18.64 -17.18 -4.57
CA GLU A 333 -17.49 -17.31 -5.46
C GLU A 333 -16.75 -18.64 -5.24
N GLN A 334 -16.50 -19.03 -3.98
CA GLN A 334 -15.91 -20.34 -3.64
C GLN A 334 -16.81 -21.53 -4.01
N ALA A 335 -18.13 -21.40 -3.89
CA ALA A 335 -19.06 -22.43 -4.35
C ALA A 335 -19.07 -22.57 -5.88
N ASN A 336 -18.79 -21.49 -6.61
CA ASN A 336 -18.67 -21.51 -8.07
C ASN A 336 -17.33 -22.08 -8.55
N ASP A 337 -16.26 -21.88 -7.79
CA ASP A 337 -14.94 -22.47 -8.10
C ASP A 337 -14.87 -23.96 -7.75
N ALA A 338 -15.63 -24.43 -6.75
CA ALA A 338 -15.73 -25.87 -6.43
C ALA A 338 -16.59 -26.68 -7.44
N LEU A 339 -17.26 -26.00 -8.37
CA LEU A 339 -18.09 -26.58 -9.44
C LEU A 339 -17.40 -26.52 -10.82
N ARG A 340 -16.13 -26.09 -10.89
CA ARG A 340 -15.31 -26.01 -12.10
C ARG A 340 -14.08 -26.90 -11.98
#